data_AF-A0A4R4Z8I4-F1
#
_entry.id   AF-A0A4R4Z8I4-F1
#
_cell.length_a   1.000
_cell.length_b   1.000
_cell.length_c   1.000
_cell.angle_alpha   90.00
_cell.angle_beta   90.00
_cell.angle_gamma   90.00
#
_symmetry.space_group_name_H-M   'P 1'
#
loop_
_entity.id
_entity.type
_entity.pdbx_description
1 polymer ?
#
loop_
_entity_poly.entity_id
_entity_poly.type
_entity_poly.pdbx_seq_one_letter_code
_entity_poly.pdbx_strand_id
1 'polypeptide(L)' 'MATGTLVAKIRAHKTAQERLEQARRELDQEIARAVTSGEWQIIDVAEVTGWSRETIRAIVKRITEDAAG' A
#
# COMPACT_ATOMS: atom_id res chain seq x y z
N MET A 1 19.52 30.78 -12.15
CA MET A 1 18.27 30.20 -12.68
C MET A 1 18.15 28.67 -12.51
N ALA A 2 19.23 27.90 -12.37
CA ALA A 2 19.18 26.43 -12.21
C ALA A 2 18.54 25.94 -10.89
N THR A 3 18.68 26.70 -9.80
CA THR A 3 18.23 26.30 -8.45
C THR A 3 16.70 26.24 -8.32
N GLY A 4 15.96 27.12 -9.01
CA GLY A 4 14.49 27.11 -9.01
C GLY A 4 13.91 25.86 -9.66
N THR A 5 14.54 25.37 -10.73
CA THR A 5 14.14 24.15 -11.44
C THR A 5 14.43 22.89 -10.61
N LEU A 6 15.53 22.87 -9.86
CA LEU A 6 15.85 21.75 -8.96
C LEU A 6 14.85 21.66 -7.81
N VAL A 7 14.56 22.78 -7.13
CA VAL A 7 13.58 22.80 -6.03
C VAL A 7 12.19 22.38 -6.50
N ALA A 8 11.76 22.82 -7.68
CA ALA A 8 10.49 22.42 -8.27
C ALA A 8 10.44 20.90 -8.54
N LYS A 9 11.50 20.32 -9.10
CA LYS A 9 11.60 18.87 -9.34
C LYS A 9 11.62 18.06 -8.06
N ILE A 10 12.32 18.50 -7.02
CA ILE A 10 12.35 17.83 -5.71
C ILE A 10 10.95 17.84 -5.08
N ARG A 11 10.25 18.97 -5.10
CA ARG A 11 8.87 19.05 -4.57
C ARG A 11 7.92 18.14 -5.34
N ALA A 12 8.00 18.15 -6.68
CA ALA A 12 7.18 17.27 -7.51
C ALA A 12 7.45 15.78 -7.22
N HIS A 13 8.71 15.39 -7.03
CA HIS A 13 9.06 14.04 -6.64
C HIS A 13 8.49 13.66 -5.27
N LYS A 14 8.65 14.54 -4.26
CA LYS A 14 8.10 14.31 -2.92
C LYS A 14 6.58 14.11 -2.96
N THR A 15 5.86 14.97 -3.67
CA THR A 15 4.40 14.83 -3.83
C THR A 15 4.02 13.54 -4.55
N ALA A 16 4.79 13.11 -5.54
CA ALA A 16 4.56 11.82 -6.21
C ALA A 16 4.78 10.64 -5.24
N GLN A 17 5.82 10.70 -4.40
CA GLN A 17 6.07 9.70 -3.37
C GLN A 17 4.93 9.64 -2.35
N GLU A 18 4.48 10.78 -1.83
CA GLU A 18 3.35 10.86 -0.89
C GLU A 18 2.07 10.24 -1.49
N ARG A 19 1.81 10.49 -2.78
CA ARG A 19 0.68 9.88 -3.50
C ARG A 19 0.83 8.37 -3.67
N LEU A 20 2.03 7.89 -3.99
CA LEU A 20 2.30 6.45 -4.11
C LEU A 20 2.16 5.74 -2.76
N GLU A 21 2.64 6.37 -1.68
CA GLU A 21 2.47 5.85 -0.33
C GLU A 21 1.01 5.81 0.09
N GLN A 22 0.23 6.85 -0.24
CA GLN A 22 -1.20 6.86 0.02
C GLN A 22 -1.92 5.75 -0.75
N ALA A 23 -1.69 5.65 -2.06
CA ALA A 23 -2.27 4.59 -2.89
C ALA A 23 -1.89 3.19 -2.37
N ARG A 24 -0.66 3.04 -1.86
CA ARG A 24 -0.22 1.77 -1.24
C ARG A 24 -0.99 1.47 0.05
N ARG A 25 -1.21 2.46 0.91
CA ARG A 25 -2.00 2.29 2.13
C ARG A 25 -3.45 1.91 1.83
N GLU A 26 -4.06 2.55 0.84
CA GLU A 26 -5.43 2.24 0.39
C GLU A 26 -5.51 0.80 -0.15
N LEU A 27 -4.53 0.39 -0.98
CA LEU A 27 -4.46 -0.99 -1.46
C LEU A 27 -4.30 -2.00 -0.31
N ASP A 28 -3.43 -1.73 0.65
CA ASP A 28 -3.20 -2.59 1.81
C ASP A 28 -4.49 -2.76 2.65
N GLN A 29 -5.31 -1.70 2.79
CA GLN A 29 -6.60 -1.74 3.47
C GLN A 29 -7.63 -2.59 2.72
N GLU A 30 -7.75 -2.42 1.40
CA GLU A 30 -8.68 -3.20 0.59
C GLU A 30 -8.30 -4.69 0.56
N ILE A 31 -7.00 -5.02 0.50
CA ILE A 31 -6.52 -6.39 0.66
C ILE A 31 -6.94 -6.97 2.01
N ALA A 32 -6.71 -6.23 3.10
CA ALA A 32 -7.08 -6.69 4.45
C ALA A 32 -8.60 -6.92 4.56
N ARG A 33 -9.41 -6.02 4.00
CA ARG A 33 -10.87 -6.11 3.98
C ARG A 33 -11.36 -7.32 3.17
N ALA A 34 -10.85 -7.52 1.96
CA ALA A 34 -11.24 -8.63 1.10
C ALA A 34 -10.91 -9.99 1.74
N VAL A 35 -9.75 -10.10 2.39
CA VAL A 35 -9.35 -11.32 3.10
C VAL A 35 -10.16 -11.53 4.38
N THR A 36 -10.38 -10.48 5.17
CA THR A 36 -11.08 -10.59 6.47
C THR A 36 -12.58 -10.84 6.30
N SER A 37 -13.19 -10.32 5.23
CA SER A 37 -14.58 -10.62 4.87
C SER A 37 -14.78 -12.03 4.31
N GLY A 38 -13.69 -12.73 3.95
CA GLY A 38 -13.74 -14.04 3.31
C GLY A 38 -14.08 -14.00 1.82
N GLU A 39 -14.17 -12.80 1.22
CA GLU A 39 -14.39 -12.64 -0.22
C GLU A 39 -13.22 -13.22 -1.03
N TRP A 40 -11.99 -13.06 -0.53
CA TRP A 40 -10.76 -13.56 -1.16
C TRP A 40 -9.93 -14.37 -0.17
N GLN A 41 -9.25 -15.41 -0.66
CA GLN A 41 -8.21 -16.06 0.12
C GLN A 41 -6.85 -15.39 -0.11
N ILE A 42 -5.93 -15.55 0.86
CA ILE A 42 -4.56 -15.05 0.76
C ILE A 42 -3.84 -15.56 -0.48
N ILE A 43 -4.17 -16.78 -0.94
CA ILE A 43 -3.58 -17.36 -2.16
C ILE A 43 -4.02 -16.60 -3.41
N ASP A 44 -5.30 -16.22 -3.51
CA ASP A 44 -5.86 -15.50 -4.66
C ASP A 44 -5.22 -14.11 -4.79
N VAL A 45 -5.08 -13.41 -3.65
CA VAL A 45 -4.42 -12.09 -3.62
C VAL A 45 -2.95 -12.23 -4.01
N ALA A 46 -2.26 -13.27 -3.54
CA ALA A 46 -0.86 -13.51 -3.88
C ALA A 46 -0.66 -13.79 -5.38
N GLU A 47 -1.59 -14.51 -6.01
CA GLU A 47 -1.55 -14.77 -7.47
C GLU A 47 -1.74 -13.48 -8.28
N VAL A 48 -2.71 -12.63 -7.91
CA VAL A 48 -3.00 -11.40 -8.66
C VAL A 48 -1.92 -10.33 -8.45
N THR A 49 -1.41 -10.19 -7.23
CA THR A 49 -0.40 -9.18 -6.91
C THR A 49 1.03 -9.61 -7.24
N GLY A 50 1.26 -10.92 -7.39
CA GLY A 50 2.60 -11.50 -7.49
C GLY A 50 3.41 -11.42 -6.18
N TRP A 51 2.79 -11.02 -5.07
CA TRP A 51 3.46 -10.95 -3.77
C TRP A 51 3.46 -12.30 -3.07
N SER A 52 4.39 -12.48 -2.14
CA SER A 52 4.39 -13.70 -1.32
C SER A 52 3.18 -13.70 -0.38
N ARG A 53 2.68 -14.91 -0.07
CA ARG A 53 1.59 -15.09 0.90
C ARG A 53 1.95 -14.53 2.28
N GLU A 54 3.23 -14.51 2.63
CA GLU A 54 3.73 -13.94 3.89
C GLU A 54 3.59 -12.43 3.90
N THR A 55 3.90 -11.76 2.79
CA THR A 55 3.68 -10.31 2.64
C THR A 55 2.21 -9.96 2.81
N ILE A 56 1.30 -10.72 2.19
CA ILE A 56 -0.15 -10.52 2.35
C ILE A 56 -0.58 -10.75 3.79
N ARG A 57 -0.13 -11.83 4.44
CA ARG A 57 -0.43 -12.08 5.87
C ARG A 57 0.04 -10.94 6.76
N ALA A 58 1.23 -10.40 6.51
CA ALA A 58 1.78 -9.29 7.28
C ALA A 58 0.93 -8.02 7.10
N ILE A 59 0.47 -7.73 5.87
CA ILE A 59 -0.45 -6.62 5.59
C ILE A 59 -1.76 -6.80 6.36
N VAL A 60 -2.43 -7.95 6.19
CA VAL A 60 -3.70 -8.25 6.84
C VAL A 60 -3.56 -8.13 8.36
N LYS A 61 -2.52 -8.74 8.94
CA LYS A 61 -2.25 -8.69 10.38
C LYS A 61 -2.10 -7.25 10.88
N ARG A 62 -1.22 -6.46 10.24
CA ARG A 62 -0.96 -5.08 10.63
C ARG A 62 -2.23 -4.23 10.61
N ILE A 63 -3.01 -4.31 9.53
CA ILE A 63 -4.25 -3.52 9.39
C ILE A 63 -5.31 -3.94 10.42
N THR A 64 -5.45 -5.24 10.68
CA THR A 64 -6.39 -5.74 11.68
C THR A 64 -5.99 -5.34 13.11
N GLU A 65 -4.69 -5.33 13.42
CA GLU A 65 -4.18 -4.85 14.72
C GLU A 65 -4.38 -3.33 14.88
N ASP A 66 -4.11 -2.54 13.84
CA ASP A 66 -4.34 -1.10 13.83
C ASP A 66 -5.83 -0.73 13.96
N ALA A 67 -6.74 -1.58 13.47
CA ALA A 67 -8.19 -1.36 13.59
C ALA A 67 -8.77 -1.74 14.97
N ALA A 68 -8.02 -2.49 15.78
CA ALA A 68 -8.46 -2.96 17.10
C ALA A 68 -7.99 -2.06 18.27
N GLY A 69 -7.08 -1.12 18.01
CA GLY A 69 -6.59 -0.11 18.96
C GLY A 69 -7.30 1.23 18.82
#